data_AF-A0A2M7JR52-F1
#
_entry.id   AF-A0A2M7JR52-F1
#
_cell.length_a   1.000
_cell.length_b   1.000
_cell.length_c   1.000
_cell.angle_alpha   90.00
_cell.angle_beta   90.00
_cell.angle_gamma   90.00
#
_symmetry.space_group_name_H-M   'P 1'
#
loop_
_entity.id
_entity.type
_entity.pdbx_description
1 polymer ?
#
loop_
_entity_poly.entity_id
_entity_poly.type
_entity_poly.pdbx_seq_one_letter_code
_entity_poly.pdbx_strand_id
1 'polypeptide(L)' 'LALSGGEDYELLFTAPSEMRERIPYLSRSLKIPITHIGEILPKKEGLHIIREDGKNYSPSRLGFEHFK' A
#
# COMPACT_ATOMS: atom_id res chain seq x y z
N LEU A 1 11.95 3.01 -5.37
CA LEU A 1 11.79 1.66 -5.98
C LEU A 1 10.48 1.01 -5.55
N ALA A 2 10.13 0.99 -4.26
CA ALA A 2 8.91 0.34 -3.75
C ALA A 2 7.59 0.62 -4.51
N LEU A 3 7.41 1.82 -5.08
CA LEU A 3 6.16 2.18 -5.79
C LEU A 3 6.07 1.69 -7.24
N SER A 4 7.18 1.24 -7.85
CA SER A 4 7.21 0.96 -9.29
C SER A 4 8.24 -0.08 -9.73
N GLY A 5 8.93 -0.72 -8.78
CA GLY A 5 9.99 -1.70 -9.03
C GLY A 5 9.43 -3.06 -9.39
N GLY A 6 8.54 -3.60 -8.54
CA GLY A 6 8.02 -4.96 -8.68
C GLY A 6 9.00 -6.00 -8.14
N GLU A 7 8.72 -7.28 -8.43
CA GLU A 7 9.49 -8.45 -7.97
C GLU A 7 9.56 -8.61 -6.43
N ASP A 8 8.70 -7.91 -5.70
CA ASP A 8 8.62 -8.01 -4.24
C ASP A 8 7.95 -9.32 -3.78
N TYR A 9 7.04 -9.87 -4.60
CA TYR A 9 6.22 -11.05 -4.29
C TYR A 9 5.44 -10.96 -2.95
N GLU A 10 5.17 -9.74 -2.50
CA GLU A 10 4.42 -9.44 -1.28
C GLU A 10 2.90 -9.42 -1.52
N LEU A 11 2.13 -9.56 -0.44
CA LEU A 11 0.67 -9.43 -0.49
C LEU A 11 0.25 -7.98 -0.21
N LEU A 12 -0.40 -7.35 -1.19
CA LEU A 12 -1.13 -6.10 -1.02
C LEU A 12 -2.63 -6.40 -0.89
N PHE A 13 -3.24 -5.99 0.23
CA PHE A 13 -4.65 -6.24 0.52
C PHE A 13 -5.31 -5.03 1.19
N THR A 14 -6.63 -5.07 1.27
CA THR A 14 -7.45 -4.11 2.00
C THR A 14 -8.24 -4.83 3.08
N ALA A 15 -8.56 -4.14 4.17
CA ALA A 15 -9.35 -4.69 5.26
C ALA A 15 -10.31 -3.62 5.80
N PRO A 16 -11.51 -4.01 6.25
CA PRO A 16 -12.44 -3.08 6.84
C PRO A 16 -11.95 -2.65 8.24
N SER A 17 -12.40 -1.48 8.71
CA SER A 17 -11.86 -0.81 9.90
C SER A 17 -11.97 -1.65 11.19
N GLU A 18 -12.97 -2.53 11.26
CA GLU A 18 -13.26 -3.44 12.36
C GLU A 18 -12.14 -4.49 12.54
N MET A 19 -11.34 -4.74 11.51
CA MET A 19 -10.21 -5.69 11.56
C MET A 19 -8.91 -5.06 12.06
N ARG A 20 -8.89 -3.76 12.34
CA ARG A 20 -7.67 -3.02 12.71
C ARG A 20 -6.95 -3.61 13.93
N GLU A 21 -7.67 -4.13 14.91
CA GLU A 21 -7.06 -4.78 16.09
C GLU A 21 -6.60 -6.22 15.81
N ARG A 22 -7.20 -6.89 14.83
CA ARG A 22 -6.90 -8.27 14.49
C ARG A 22 -5.66 -8.41 13.61
N ILE A 23 -5.36 -7.42 12.76
CA ILE A 23 -4.19 -7.42 11.87
C ILE A 23 -2.86 -7.49 12.66
N PRO A 24 -2.63 -6.69 13.71
CA PRO A 24 -1.41 -6.81 14.53
C PRO A 24 -1.28 -8.18 15.21
N TYR A 25 -2.40 -8.79 15.60
CA TYR A 25 -2.39 -10.15 16.13
C TYR A 25 -1.94 -11.15 15.07
N LEU A 26 -2.50 -11.08 13.84
CA LEU A 26 -2.11 -11.94 12.72
C LEU A 26 -0.62 -11.80 12.39
N SER A 27 -0.11 -10.56 12.35
CA SER A 27 1.30 -10.30 12.10
C SER A 27 2.20 -11.00 13.12
N ARG A 28 1.87 -10.91 14.41
CA ARG A 28 2.62 -11.59 15.48
C ARG A 28 2.48 -13.11 15.42
N SER A 29 1.28 -13.64 15.18
CA SER A 29 1.04 -15.09 15.18
C SER A 29 1.72 -15.78 14.00
N LEU A 30 1.70 -15.16 12.83
CA LEU A 30 2.31 -15.70 11.62
C LEU A 30 3.81 -15.38 11.52
N LYS A 31 4.31 -14.47 12.36
CA LYS A 31 5.66 -13.91 12.29
C LYS A 31 5.97 -13.28 10.93
N ILE A 32 4.97 -12.62 10.35
CA ILE A 32 5.06 -11.91 9.07
C ILE A 32 4.83 -10.42 9.35
N PRO A 33 5.73 -9.51 8.94
CA PRO A 33 5.49 -8.08 9.05
C PRO A 33 4.26 -7.66 8.24
N ILE A 34 3.32 -6.96 8.87
CA ILE A 34 2.17 -6.36 8.18
C ILE A 34 2.17 -4.88 8.48
N THR A 35 2.23 -4.05 7.44
CA THR A 35 2.30 -2.59 7.56
C THR A 35 1.06 -1.95 6.97
N HIS A 36 0.39 -1.09 7.74
CA HIS A 36 -0.69 -0.26 7.23
C HIS A 36 -0.10 0.94 6.47
N ILE A 37 -0.35 1.03 5.16
CA ILE A 37 0.28 2.02 4.28
C ILE A 37 -0.67 3.11 3.76
N GLY A 38 -1.95 3.07 4.14
CA GLY A 38 -2.94 4.03 3.68
C GLY A 38 -4.36 3.49 3.79
N GLU A 39 -5.30 4.23 3.21
CA GLU A 39 -6.73 3.91 3.25
C GLU A 39 -7.34 3.88 1.85
N ILE A 40 -8.47 3.20 1.71
CA ILE A 40 -9.24 3.19 0.47
C ILE A 40 -10.20 4.38 0.48
N LEU A 41 -10.02 5.26 -0.49
CA LEU A 41 -10.87 6.43 -0.70
C LEU A 41 -11.95 6.16 -1.75
N PRO A 42 -13.05 6.95 -1.75
CA PRO A 42 -13.99 6.98 -2.86
C PRO A 42 -13.28 7.18 -4.20
N LYS A 43 -13.71 6.45 -5.24
CA LYS A 43 -13.10 6.48 -6.58
C LYS A 43 -12.88 7.89 -7.16
N LYS A 44 -13.76 8.85 -6.82
CA LYS A 44 -13.70 10.25 -7.29
C LYS A 44 -12.47 11.01 -6.78
N GLU A 45 -11.86 10.56 -5.69
CA GLU A 45 -10.69 11.21 -5.09
C GLU A 45 -9.39 10.74 -5.74
N GLY A 46 -9.37 9.50 -6.27
CA GLY A 46 -8.23 8.97 -7.01
C GLY A 46 -7.11 8.47 -6.10
N LEU A 47 -5.87 8.50 -6.61
CA LEU A 47 -4.69 8.01 -5.90
C LEU A 47 -3.87 9.19 -5.35
N HIS A 48 -3.70 9.20 -4.02
CA HIS A 48 -2.84 10.14 -3.33
C HIS A 48 -1.65 9.41 -2.72
N ILE A 49 -0.43 9.84 -3.05
CA ILE A 49 0.78 9.38 -2.39
C ILE A 49 1.33 10.55 -1.60
N ILE A 50 1.31 10.45 -0.28
CA ILE A 50 1.74 11.52 0.61
C ILE A 50 3.11 11.12 1.18
N ARG A 51 4.10 11.99 1.03
CA ARG A 51 5.42 11.80 1.62
C ARG A 51 5.42 12.15 3.10
N GLU A 52 6.48 11.78 3.80
CA GLU A 52 6.67 12.10 5.22
C GLU A 52 6.62 13.61 5.51
N ASP A 53 6.98 14.45 4.55
CA ASP A 53 6.88 15.92 4.64
C ASP A 53 5.45 16.47 4.40
N GLY A 54 4.46 15.60 4.25
CA GLY A 54 3.07 15.95 3.99
C GLY A 54 2.77 16.35 2.56
N LYS A 55 3.75 16.34 1.65
CA LYS A 55 3.54 16.74 0.26
C LYS A 55 3.03 15.57 -0.58
N ASN A 56 2.13 15.91 -1.51
CA ASN A 56 1.73 14.99 -2.57
C ASN A 56 2.92 14.65 -3.47
N TYR A 57 3.02 13.38 -3.80
CA TYR A 57 3.98 12.83 -4.73
C TYR A 57 3.25 12.21 -5.91
N SER A 58 3.61 12.66 -7.11
CA SER A 58 3.14 12.09 -8.37
C SER A 58 4.30 11.34 -9.02
N PRO A 59 4.31 10.00 -9.02
CA PRO A 59 5.36 9.24 -9.67
C PRO A 59 5.31 9.43 -11.18
N SER A 60 6.48 9.55 -11.82
CA SER A 60 6.60 9.66 -13.28
C SER A 60 6.27 8.36 -14.01
N ARG A 61 6.30 7.22 -13.31
CA ARG A 61 5.93 5.89 -13.81
C ARG A 61 5.15 5.14 -12.74
N LEU A 62 4.01 4.55 -13.12
CA LEU A 62 3.12 3.82 -12.20
C LEU A 62 3.50 2.34 -12.03
N GLY A 63 4.42 1.81 -12.85
CA GLY A 63 4.88 0.43 -12.75
C GLY A 63 5.41 -0.12 -14.06
N PHE A 64 5.66 -1.43 -14.06
CA PHE A 64 6.09 -2.19 -15.24
C PHE A 64 4.95 -2.29 -16.28
N GLU A 65 5.32 -2.27 -17.56
CA GLU A 65 4.41 -2.45 -18.68
C GLU A 65 5.14 -3.25 -19.75
N HIS A 66 4.62 -4.43 -20.10
CA HIS A 66 5.35 -5.45 -20.87
C HIS A 66 5.79 -5.02 -22.28
N PHE A 67 5.09 -4.03 -22.86
CA PHE A 67 5.26 -3.64 -24.26
C PHE A 67 5.36 -2.12 -24.44
N LYS A 68 5.73 -1.40 -23.38
CA LYS A 68 6.11 0.02 -23.44
C LYS A 68 7.61 0.20 -23.31
#